data_AF-A0AAU3Q7L6-F1
#
_entry.id   AF-A0AAU3Q7L6-F1
#
_cell.length_a   1.000
_cell.length_b   1.000
_cell.length_c   1.000
_cell.angle_alpha   90.00
_cell.angle_beta   90.00
_cell.angle_gamma   90.00
#
_symmetry.space_group_name_H-M   'P 1'
#
loop_
_entity.id
_entity.type
_entity.pdbx_description
1 polymer ?
#
loop_
_entity_poly.entity_id
_entity_poly.type
_entity_poly.pdbx_seq_one_letter_code
_entity_poly.pdbx_strand_id
1 'polypeptide(L)' 'MTAVDHTRFRVGDEVHVVRVYTPPTMRSRAEIRGLLTDTDEHSFVIDGERGRLCWNSGPNIEQTVEHVRPA' A
#
# COMPACT_ATOMS: atom_id res chain seq x y z
N MET A 1 12.18 -5.81 5.73
CA MET A 1 10.97 -5.92 4.89
C MET A 1 9.86 -6.47 5.76
N THR A 2 8.78 -5.72 5.92
CA THR A 2 7.68 -6.10 6.82
C THR A 2 6.46 -6.35 5.97
N ALA A 3 5.95 -7.58 5.96
CA ALA A 3 4.69 -7.88 5.30
C ALA A 3 3.58 -7.10 6.02
N VAL A 4 2.74 -6.40 5.25
CA VAL A 4 1.54 -5.75 5.78
C VAL A 4 0.53 -6.83 6.16
N ASP A 5 -0.03 -6.75 7.37
CA ASP A 5 -1.14 -7.61 7.79
C ASP A 5 -2.41 -7.19 7.03
N HIS A 6 -2.60 -7.78 5.84
CA HIS A 6 -3.68 -7.42 4.93
C HIS A 6 -5.07 -7.82 5.46
N THR A 7 -5.15 -8.71 6.47
CA THR A 7 -6.43 -9.21 7.00
C THR A 7 -7.26 -8.15 7.70
N ARG A 8 -6.64 -6.99 7.98
CA ARG A 8 -7.25 -5.83 8.64
C ARG A 8 -7.91 -4.85 7.69
N PHE A 9 -7.72 -5.00 6.39
CA PHE A 9 -8.22 -4.08 5.37
C PHE A 9 -9.30 -4.75 4.52
N ARG A 10 -10.31 -3.98 4.13
CA ARG A 10 -11.44 -4.44 3.32
C ARG A 10 -11.73 -3.47 2.19
N VAL A 11 -12.35 -3.98 1.12
CA VAL A 11 -12.91 -3.13 0.07
C VAL A 11 -13.89 -2.13 0.70
N GLY A 12 -13.75 -0.86 0.34
CA GLY A 12 -14.48 0.26 0.94
C GLY A 12 -13.75 0.97 2.09
N ASP A 13 -12.61 0.46 2.56
CA ASP A 13 -11.77 1.17 3.52
C ASP A 13 -11.00 2.30 2.81
N GLU A 14 -10.94 3.48 3.43
CA GLU A 14 -10.03 4.54 3.02
C GLU A 14 -8.66 4.31 3.67
N VAL A 15 -7.61 4.26 2.86
CA VAL A 15 -6.25 3.94 3.30
C VAL A 15 -5.23 4.95 2.83
N HIS A 16 -4.16 5.12 3.62
CA HIS A 16 -2.94 5.83 3.25
C HIS A 16 -1.81 4.81 3.12
N VAL A 17 -1.23 4.75 1.93
CA VAL A 17 -0.08 3.92 1.61
C VAL A 17 1.15 4.80 1.46
N VAL A 18 2.22 4.45 2.18
CA VAL A 18 3.53 5.06 2.02
C VAL A 18 4.49 3.99 1.54
N ARG A 19 5.15 4.24 0.40
CA ARG A 19 6.21 3.38 -0.14
C ARG A 19 7.52 4.15 -0.14
N VAL A 20 8.52 3.57 0.49
CA VAL A 20 9.89 4.05 0.47
C VAL A 20 10.70 3.07 -0.36
N TYR A 21 11.10 3.52 -1.54
CA TYR A 21 11.95 2.75 -2.44
C TYR A 21 13.41 2.92 -2.03
N THR A 22 14.05 1.80 -1.75
CA THR A 22 15.44 1.70 -1.30
C THR A 22 16.22 0.72 -2.20
N PRO A 23 16.83 1.19 -3.31
CA PRO A 23 18.00 0.56 -3.94
C PRO A 23 19.29 1.36 -3.60
N PRO A 24 20.50 0.80 -3.86
CA PRO A 24 21.77 1.29 -3.31
C PRO A 24 22.21 2.72 -3.71
N THR A 25 21.53 3.40 -4.62
CA THR A 25 21.97 4.70 -5.18
C THR A 25 21.08 5.90 -4.85
N MET A 26 19.77 5.73 -4.61
CA MET A 26 18.89 6.84 -4.24
C MET A 26 17.62 6.38 -3.53
N ARG A 27 17.29 7.04 -2.42
CA ARG A 27 16.03 6.83 -1.67
C ARG A 27 14.93 7.69 -2.27
N SER A 28 13.80 7.08 -2.63
CA SER A 28 12.60 7.79 -3.12
C SER A 28 11.39 7.42 -2.26
N ARG A 29 10.44 8.35 -2.12
CA ARG A 29 9.21 8.18 -1.33
C ARG A 29 7.99 8.50 -2.20
N ALA A 30 7.01 7.60 -2.19
CA ALA A 30 5.70 7.81 -2.79
C ALA A 30 4.61 7.64 -1.75
N GLU A 31 3.57 8.46 -1.84
CA GLU A 31 2.41 8.43 -0.96
C GLU A 31 1.14 8.37 -1.80
N ILE A 32 0.23 7.49 -1.43
CA ILE A 32 -1.04 7.25 -2.13
C ILE A 32 -2.13 7.21 -1.07
N ARG A 33 -3.21 7.95 -1.26
CA ARG A 33 -4.39 7.92 -0.39
C ARG A 33 -5.62 7.67 -1.24
N GLY A 34 -6.53 6.85 -0.73
CA GLY A 34 -7.79 6.60 -1.41
C GLY A 34 -8.53 5.39 -0.88
N LEU A 35 -9.62 5.04 -1.57
CA LEU A 35 -10.50 3.95 -1.25
C LEU A 35 -9.95 2.63 -1.79
N LEU A 36 -9.90 1.59 -0.96
CA LEU A 36 -9.66 0.23 -1.43
C LEU A 36 -10.84 -0.23 -2.30
N THR A 37 -10.59 -0.39 -3.59
CA THR A 37 -11.61 -0.83 -4.56
C THR A 37 -11.54 -2.32 -4.85
N ASP A 38 -10.39 -2.96 -4.62
CA ASP A 38 -10.20 -4.40 -4.77
C ASP A 38 -9.06 -4.90 -3.89
N THR A 39 -9.15 -6.16 -3.44
CA THR A 39 -8.09 -6.83 -2.67
C THR A 39 -8.15 -8.35 -2.82
N ASP A 40 -6.98 -8.97 -2.84
CA ASP A 40 -6.79 -10.40 -2.68
C ASP A 40 -5.65 -10.70 -1.69
N GLU A 41 -5.25 -11.97 -1.60
CA GLU A 41 -4.20 -12.45 -0.70
C GLU A 41 -2.82 -11.83 -0.96
N HIS A 42 -2.59 -11.28 -2.15
CA HIS A 42 -1.28 -10.77 -2.57
C HIS A 42 -1.25 -9.26 -2.78
N SER A 43 -2.40 -8.66 -3.07
CA SER A 43 -2.44 -7.34 -3.66
C SER A 43 -3.77 -6.62 -3.48
N PHE A 44 -3.76 -5.33 -3.82
CA PHE A 44 -4.89 -4.44 -3.66
C PHE A 44 -4.85 -3.29 -4.68
N VAL A 45 -5.99 -2.60 -4.84
CA VAL A 45 -6.17 -1.45 -5.72
C VAL A 45 -6.80 -0.29 -4.93
N ILE A 46 -6.30 0.92 -5.16
CA ILE A 46 -6.81 2.17 -4.57
C ILE A 46 -7.46 3.02 -5.66
N ASP A 47 -8.63 3.62 -5.39
CA ASP A 47 -9.34 4.57 -6.26
C ASP A 47 -9.55 4.13 -7.73
N GLY A 48 -9.56 2.82 -7.98
CA GLY A 48 -9.62 2.29 -9.36
C GLY A 48 -8.37 2.62 -10.20
N GLU A 49 -7.22 2.88 -9.57
CA GLU A 49 -5.95 3.13 -10.23
C GLU A 49 -5.61 2.04 -11.26
N ARG A 50 -4.86 2.43 -12.30
CA ARG A 50 -4.38 1.51 -13.35
C ARG A 50 -3.38 0.46 -12.83
N GLY A 51 -2.92 0.57 -11.58
CA GLY A 51 -1.88 -0.27 -10.99
C GLY A 51 -2.34 -0.98 -9.73
N ARG A 52 -2.09 -2.29 -9.68
CA ARG A 52 -2.28 -3.14 -8.50
C ARG A 52 -1.03 -3.10 -7.63
N LEU A 53 -1.18 -2.82 -6.34
CA LEU A 53 -0.10 -2.78 -5.35
C LEU A 53 -0.01 -4.12 -4.62
N CYS A 54 1.20 -4.58 -4.30
CA CYS A 54 1.39 -5.80 -3.53
C CYS A 54 1.39 -5.52 -2.03
N TRP A 55 0.76 -6.38 -1.23
CA TRP A 55 0.86 -6.35 0.24
C TRP A 55 2.30 -6.62 0.71
N ASN A 56 3.04 -7.43 -0.05
CA ASN A 56 4.46 -7.68 0.14
C ASN A 56 5.26 -7.13 -1.05
N SER A 57 5.85 -5.95 -0.85
CA SER A 57 6.42 -5.12 -1.92
C SER A 57 7.83 -5.52 -2.37
N GLY A 58 8.43 -6.54 -1.76
CA GLY A 58 9.78 -6.99 -2.05
C GLY A 58 10.88 -6.24 -1.28
N PRO A 59 12.14 -6.73 -1.36
CA PRO A 59 13.20 -6.40 -0.39
C PRO A 59 13.68 -4.95 -0.42
N ASN A 60 13.46 -4.24 -1.53
CA ASN A 60 13.92 -2.87 -1.77
C ASN A 60 12.81 -1.83 -1.57
N ILE A 61 11.69 -2.22 -0.94
CA ILE A 61 10.53 -1.36 -0.76
C ILE A 61 10.01 -1.56 0.65
N GLU A 62 10.13 -0.53 1.47
CA GLU A 62 9.40 -0.44 2.74
C GLU A 62 8.02 0.10 2.43
N GLN A 63 6.98 -0.61 2.85
CA GLN A 63 5.59 -0.21 2.63
C GLN A 63 4.84 -0.20 3.96
N THR A 64 4.13 0.89 4.21
CA THR A 64 3.13 0.99 5.28
C THR A 64 1.77 1.24 4.66
N VAL A 65 0.74 0.69 5.29
CA VAL A 65 -0.67 0.90 4.93
C VAL A 65 -1.42 1.15 6.23
N GLU A 66 -2.17 2.24 6.28
CA GLU A 66 -2.89 2.68 7.47
C GLU A 66 -4.32 3.10 7.10
N HIS A 67 -5.30 2.82 7.96
CA HIS A 67 -6.64 3.38 7.81
C HIS A 67 -6.61 4.88 7.96
N VAL A 68 -7.26 5.60 7.05
CA VAL A 68 -7.56 7.01 7.23
C VAL A 68 -8.76 7.10 8.16
N ARG A 69 -8.54 7.58 9.39
CA ARG A 69 -9.68 7.92 10.25
C ARG A 69 -10.37 9.15 9.67
N PRO A 70 -11.71 9.19 9.57
CA PRO A 70 -12.39 10.45 9.32
C PRO A 70 -12.03 11.42 10.47
N ALA A 71 -11.66 12.64 10.06
CA ALA A 71 -11.30 13.73 10.97
C ALA A 71 -12.51 14.21 11.79
#